data_AF-A0A2K1KIL2-F1
#
_entry.id   AF-A0A2K1KIL2-F1
#
_cell.length_a   1.000
_cell.length_b   1.000
_cell.length_c   1.000
_cell.angle_alpha   90.00
_cell.angle_beta   90.00
_cell.angle_gamma   90.00
#
_symmetry.space_group_name_H-M   'P 1'
#
loop_
_entity.id
_entity.type
_entity.pdbx_description
1 polymer ?
#
loop_
_entity_poly.entity_id
_entity_poly.type
_entity_poly.pdbx_seq_one_letter_code
_entity_poly.pdbx_strand_id
1 'polypeptide(L)'
;MWSSRVQEVPLPLRNGKFFRQKYPWGNLTTKGAQQARDLGAWLREHYVPQFSNPVGKVRLQEAPEKFISLRTTSFLRTNLTAWFLLEGLLESPDDVASIPFICREEKDENLYHNDEHCPRLWLKWEQAWVTIQKATTSDGMNWRERFQDMQAAMARELELNLDDPGFLLSMDGPGFPWITVLRPSNLQDTLECGRCHGDALPAGISVEKLTAVRTHLARDYAVTFQDRDVLQLSIGRLVRELKEALLDRVNTEAQSTSDRPSLFLYSGHDATIMPLSVALGLPWTEWPGYTSSICVELWRGADGEGGHAVRVLFDREEVALPISRDGSAPKKVLSFHEFLEIAEWSSLSETDFSSRCQDGAEIADTHE
;
A
#
# COMPACT_ATOMS: atom_id res chain seq x y z
N MET A 1 5.20 20.92 -17.91
CA MET A 1 4.59 19.65 -18.38
C MET A 1 4.08 18.81 -17.22
N TRP A 2 4.88 18.52 -16.19
CA TRP A 2 4.42 17.72 -15.05
C TRP A 2 3.33 18.37 -14.20
N SER A 3 3.43 19.68 -13.97
CA SER A 3 2.42 20.44 -13.21
C SER A 3 1.02 20.39 -13.82
N SER A 4 0.90 20.33 -15.16
CA SER A 4 -0.40 20.23 -15.83
C SER A 4 -1.04 18.84 -15.73
N ARG A 5 -0.30 17.84 -15.25
CA ARG A 5 -0.83 16.49 -14.98
C ARG A 5 -1.36 16.35 -13.55
N VAL A 6 -0.97 17.25 -12.64
CA VAL A 6 -1.33 17.16 -11.21
C VAL A 6 -2.83 17.38 -11.05
N GLN A 7 -3.46 16.52 -10.26
CA GLN A 7 -4.87 16.64 -9.93
C GLN A 7 -5.09 17.79 -8.94
N GLU A 8 -6.10 18.61 -9.20
CA GLU A 8 -6.52 19.66 -8.29
C GLU A 8 -7.07 19.08 -7.00
N VAL A 9 -6.71 19.71 -5.87
CA VAL A 9 -7.18 19.32 -4.53
C VAL A 9 -8.62 19.83 -4.32
N PRO A 10 -9.59 18.93 -4.05
CA PRO A 10 -10.97 19.30 -3.71
C PRO A 10 -11.04 20.24 -2.50
N LEU A 11 -12.00 21.16 -2.49
CA LEU A 11 -12.12 22.18 -1.44
C LEU A 11 -12.06 21.60 -0.01
N PRO A 12 -12.77 20.49 0.33
CA PRO A 12 -12.73 19.94 1.69
C PRO A 12 -11.34 19.47 2.14
N LEU A 13 -10.46 19.09 1.20
CA LEU A 13 -9.11 18.61 1.48
C LEU A 13 -8.03 19.72 1.44
N ARG A 14 -8.37 20.95 1.05
CA ARG A 14 -7.38 22.05 0.96
C ARG A 14 -6.84 22.47 2.32
N ASN A 15 -7.68 22.44 3.35
CA ASN A 15 -7.32 22.90 4.69
C ASN A 15 -6.83 21.77 5.61
N GLY A 16 -6.84 20.52 5.12
CA GLY A 16 -6.34 19.38 5.89
C GLY A 16 -4.83 19.43 6.10
N LYS A 17 -4.39 19.00 7.29
CA LYS A 17 -2.98 18.86 7.68
C LYS A 17 -2.40 17.58 7.09
N PHE A 18 -2.22 17.57 5.78
CA PHE A 18 -1.62 16.46 5.06
C PHE A 18 -0.16 16.74 4.74
N PHE A 19 0.65 15.68 4.65
CA PHE A 19 1.98 15.77 4.07
C PHE A 19 1.86 16.13 2.59
N ARG A 20 2.20 17.38 2.28
CA ARG A 20 2.21 17.95 0.92
C ARG A 20 3.62 17.92 0.38
N GLN A 21 3.81 17.26 -0.75
CA GLN A 21 5.09 17.32 -1.44
C GLN A 21 5.27 18.72 -2.03
N LYS A 22 6.41 19.35 -1.73
CA LYS A 22 6.73 20.73 -2.14
C LYS A 22 7.06 20.87 -3.63
N TYR A 23 7.29 19.76 -4.31
CA TYR A 23 7.65 19.68 -5.73
C TYR A 23 6.53 18.92 -6.49
N PRO A 24 6.39 19.04 -7.82
CA PRO A 24 5.33 18.38 -8.57
C PRO A 24 5.40 16.84 -8.52
N TRP A 25 6.50 16.27 -8.04
CA TRP A 25 6.70 14.84 -7.82
C TRP A 25 5.80 14.31 -6.68
N GLY A 26 5.48 13.02 -6.75
CA GLY A 26 4.66 12.27 -5.77
C GLY A 26 3.29 12.87 -5.41
N ASN A 27 2.75 13.73 -6.28
CA ASN A 27 1.35 14.15 -6.27
C ASN A 27 0.49 13.21 -7.11
N LEU A 28 -0.79 13.11 -6.77
CA LEU A 28 -1.75 12.40 -7.61
C LEU A 28 -1.96 13.16 -8.93
N THR A 29 -2.01 12.45 -10.04
CA THR A 29 -2.30 13.03 -11.36
C THR A 29 -3.77 12.90 -11.73
N THR A 30 -4.23 13.64 -12.74
CA THR A 30 -5.60 13.52 -13.27
C THR A 30 -5.88 12.10 -13.78
N LYS A 31 -4.88 11.45 -14.38
CA LYS A 31 -4.95 10.04 -14.77
C LYS A 31 -5.14 9.14 -13.54
N GLY A 32 -4.33 9.32 -12.49
CA GLY A 32 -4.46 8.56 -11.24
C GLY A 32 -5.81 8.77 -10.54
N ALA A 33 -6.32 10.01 -10.56
CA ALA A 33 -7.65 10.34 -10.05
C ALA A 33 -8.76 9.64 -10.83
N GLN A 34 -8.65 9.56 -12.16
CA GLN A 34 -9.60 8.80 -12.97
C GLN A 34 -9.55 7.30 -12.66
N GLN A 35 -8.36 6.72 -12.54
CA GLN A 35 -8.22 5.31 -12.14
C GLN A 35 -8.88 5.03 -10.78
N ALA A 36 -8.77 5.96 -9.83
CA ALA A 36 -9.42 5.84 -8.53
C ALA A 36 -10.96 5.90 -8.67
N ARG A 37 -11.49 6.82 -9.49
CA ARG A 37 -12.93 6.88 -9.79
C ARG A 37 -13.43 5.59 -10.43
N ASP A 38 -12.66 5.02 -11.36
CA ASP A 38 -13.02 3.78 -12.05
C ASP A 38 -13.10 2.61 -11.05
N LEU A 39 -12.16 2.54 -10.09
CA LEU A 39 -12.23 1.58 -8.98
C LEU A 39 -13.46 1.82 -8.10
N GLY A 40 -13.76 3.08 -7.77
CA GLY A 40 -14.98 3.45 -7.03
C GLY A 40 -16.27 3.04 -7.73
N ALA A 41 -16.35 3.25 -9.04
CA ALA A 41 -17.48 2.83 -9.86
C ALA A 41 -17.64 1.31 -9.89
N TRP A 42 -16.52 0.57 -9.96
CA TRP A 42 -16.54 -0.89 -9.85
C TRP A 42 -17.05 -1.36 -8.48
N LEU A 43 -16.58 -0.75 -7.38
CA LEU A 43 -17.08 -1.04 -6.03
C LEU A 43 -18.58 -0.77 -5.93
N ARG A 44 -19.04 0.32 -6.55
CA ARG A 44 -20.47 0.68 -6.60
C ARG A 44 -21.28 -0.40 -7.27
N GLU A 45 -20.88 -0.79 -8.49
CA GLU A 45 -21.57 -1.82 -9.27
C GLU A 45 -21.59 -3.18 -8.54
N HIS A 46 -20.48 -3.55 -7.90
CA HIS A 46 -20.33 -4.88 -7.31
C HIS A 46 -20.95 -5.00 -5.91
N TYR A 47 -20.79 -4.00 -5.04
CA TYR A 47 -21.13 -4.15 -3.61
C TYR A 47 -22.34 -3.35 -3.15
N VAL A 48 -22.65 -2.20 -3.76
CA VAL A 48 -23.81 -1.40 -3.32
C VAL A 48 -25.14 -2.16 -3.44
N PRO A 49 -25.38 -2.98 -4.48
CA PRO A 49 -26.56 -3.84 -4.52
C PRO A 49 -26.63 -4.86 -3.38
N GLN A 50 -25.48 -5.20 -2.79
CA GLN A 50 -25.35 -6.18 -1.71
C GLN A 50 -25.37 -5.55 -0.31
N PHE A 51 -25.27 -4.22 -0.21
CA PHE A 51 -25.40 -3.51 1.07
C PHE A 51 -26.85 -3.58 1.57
N SER A 52 -27.19 -4.71 2.19
CA SER A 52 -28.44 -4.90 2.91
C SER A 52 -28.26 -4.42 4.36
N ASN A 53 -28.91 -3.32 4.71
CA ASN A 53 -29.04 -2.90 6.11
C ASN A 53 -30.00 -3.87 6.85
N PRO A 54 -29.59 -4.54 7.94
CA PRO A 54 -30.49 -5.40 8.71
C PRO A 54 -31.62 -4.63 9.41
N VAL A 55 -31.53 -3.30 9.52
CA VAL A 55 -32.55 -2.46 10.16
C VAL A 55 -33.05 -1.43 9.16
N GLY A 56 -34.10 -1.80 8.42
CA GLY A 56 -35.10 -0.88 7.87
C GLY A 56 -34.60 0.42 7.20
N LYS A 57 -34.54 0.40 5.87
CA LYS A 57 -34.80 1.52 4.95
C LYS A 57 -33.76 2.64 4.77
N VAL A 58 -32.63 2.70 5.47
CA VAL A 58 -31.60 3.71 5.13
C VAL A 58 -30.73 3.19 3.98
N ARG A 59 -30.66 3.95 2.87
CA ARG A 59 -29.80 3.64 1.73
C ARG A 59 -28.40 4.24 1.92
N LEU A 60 -27.40 3.70 1.23
CA LEU A 60 -26.04 4.24 1.22
C LEU A 60 -26.03 5.76 0.94
N GLN A 61 -26.83 6.21 -0.03
CA GLN A 61 -26.93 7.61 -0.42
C GLN A 61 -27.59 8.52 0.63
N GLU A 62 -28.28 7.96 1.63
CA GLU A 62 -28.96 8.74 2.66
C GLU A 62 -28.10 8.97 3.91
N ALA A 63 -27.13 8.08 4.16
CA ALA A 63 -26.24 8.15 5.32
C ALA A 63 -24.93 7.39 5.05
N PRO A 64 -24.10 7.82 4.07
CA PRO A 64 -22.93 7.08 3.63
C PRO A 64 -21.91 6.84 4.75
N GLU A 65 -21.83 7.75 5.74
CA GLU A 65 -20.98 7.66 6.92
C GLU A 65 -21.31 6.48 7.84
N LYS A 66 -22.52 5.90 7.72
CA LYS A 66 -22.91 4.68 8.45
C LYS A 66 -22.44 3.41 7.78
N PHE A 67 -22.22 3.45 6.47
CA PHE A 67 -21.82 2.30 5.67
C PHE A 67 -20.32 2.23 5.44
N ILE A 68 -19.64 3.38 5.43
CA ILE A 68 -18.23 3.48 5.02
C ILE A 68 -17.38 3.98 6.18
N SER A 69 -16.37 3.20 6.55
CA SER A 69 -15.25 3.66 7.36
C SER A 69 -14.06 3.88 6.45
N LEU A 70 -13.46 5.08 6.51
CA LEU A 70 -12.30 5.43 5.70
C LEU A 70 -11.11 5.73 6.59
N ARG A 71 -10.00 5.05 6.31
CA ARG A 71 -8.68 5.33 6.86
C ARG A 71 -7.69 5.61 5.74
N THR A 72 -6.88 6.65 5.91
CA THR A 72 -5.82 7.03 4.97
C THR A 72 -4.53 7.30 5.72
N THR A 73 -3.41 7.26 5.02
CA THR A 73 -2.15 7.81 5.56
C THR A 73 -2.17 9.34 5.56
N SER A 74 -1.16 9.96 6.16
CA SER A 74 -1.01 11.42 6.23
C SER A 74 -0.69 12.06 4.87
N PHE A 75 -0.35 11.28 3.83
CA PHE A 75 0.03 11.78 2.51
C PHE A 75 -1.15 12.36 1.72
N LEU A 76 -0.97 13.53 1.11
CA LEU A 76 -2.04 14.14 0.31
C LEU A 76 -2.51 13.22 -0.84
N ARG A 77 -1.59 12.51 -1.49
CA ARG A 77 -1.93 11.61 -2.60
C ARG A 77 -2.84 10.45 -2.19
N THR A 78 -2.71 9.90 -0.98
CA THR A 78 -3.57 8.81 -0.51
C THR A 78 -4.96 9.35 -0.14
N ASN A 79 -5.02 10.54 0.46
CA ASN A 79 -6.29 11.26 0.69
C ASN A 79 -7.01 11.59 -0.62
N LEU A 80 -6.30 12.08 -1.64
CA LEU A 80 -6.88 12.32 -2.95
C LEU A 80 -7.36 11.04 -3.63
N THR A 81 -6.59 9.95 -3.57
CA THR A 81 -7.01 8.65 -4.11
C THR A 81 -8.30 8.18 -3.45
N ALA A 82 -8.39 8.25 -2.12
CA ALA A 82 -9.61 7.90 -1.39
C ALA A 82 -10.80 8.79 -1.78
N TRP A 83 -10.59 10.11 -1.90
CA TRP A 83 -11.62 11.05 -2.34
C TRP A 83 -12.17 10.68 -3.72
N PHE A 84 -11.29 10.47 -4.70
CA PHE A 84 -11.72 10.16 -6.07
C PHE A 84 -12.32 8.76 -6.20
N LEU A 85 -11.89 7.80 -5.38
CA LEU A 85 -12.58 6.52 -5.24
C LEU A 85 -13.99 6.72 -4.69
N LEU A 86 -14.17 7.51 -3.64
CA LEU A 86 -15.49 7.81 -3.09
C LEU A 86 -16.37 8.60 -4.06
N GLU A 87 -15.83 9.50 -4.88
CA GLU A 87 -16.59 10.15 -5.98
C GLU A 87 -17.15 9.09 -6.94
N GLY A 88 -16.32 8.10 -7.31
CA GLY A 88 -16.75 6.96 -8.12
C GLY A 88 -17.76 6.06 -7.38
N LEU A 89 -17.68 5.94 -6.06
CA LEU A 89 -18.59 5.08 -5.29
C LEU A 89 -19.96 5.72 -5.02
N LEU A 90 -19.97 7.01 -4.69
CA LEU A 90 -21.14 7.73 -4.18
C LEU A 90 -21.80 8.63 -5.24
N GLU A 91 -21.09 9.01 -6.29
CA GLU A 91 -21.57 9.92 -7.36
C GLU A 91 -22.00 11.31 -6.88
N SER A 92 -21.63 11.70 -5.66
CA SER A 92 -22.00 12.96 -5.02
C SER A 92 -20.82 13.51 -4.21
N PRO A 93 -20.19 14.62 -4.62
CA PRO A 93 -19.10 15.24 -3.86
C PRO A 93 -19.49 15.67 -2.45
N ASP A 94 -20.76 16.03 -2.23
CA ASP A 94 -21.29 16.38 -0.91
C ASP A 94 -21.34 15.15 0.01
N ASP A 95 -21.70 13.98 -0.54
CA ASP A 95 -21.68 12.71 0.19
C ASP A 95 -20.25 12.25 0.48
N VAL A 96 -19.29 12.51 -0.43
CA VAL A 96 -17.87 12.27 -0.13
C VAL A 96 -17.40 13.15 1.03
N ALA A 97 -17.82 14.42 1.04
CA ALA A 97 -17.45 15.38 2.09
C ALA A 97 -18.01 15.02 3.47
N SER A 98 -19.06 14.20 3.57
CA SER A 98 -19.61 13.75 4.84
C SER A 98 -18.84 12.58 5.47
N ILE A 99 -18.03 11.86 4.69
CA ILE A 99 -17.19 10.75 5.17
C ILE A 99 -15.99 11.29 5.96
N PRO A 100 -15.78 10.87 7.22
CA PRO A 100 -14.59 11.25 7.97
C PRO A 100 -13.32 10.58 7.40
N PHE A 101 -12.31 11.38 7.05
CA PHE A 101 -10.98 10.89 6.66
C PHE A 101 -10.14 10.67 7.91
N ILE A 102 -10.00 9.42 8.34
CA ILE A 102 -9.24 9.07 9.54
C ILE A 102 -7.78 8.89 9.18
N CYS A 103 -6.91 9.76 9.70
CA CYS A 103 -5.45 9.66 9.62
C CYS A 103 -4.89 9.42 11.03
N ARG A 104 -3.87 8.57 11.14
CA ARG A 104 -3.08 8.46 12.39
C ARG A 104 -1.92 9.45 12.39
N GLU A 105 -1.37 9.66 13.59
CA GLU A 105 -0.07 10.30 13.70
C GLU A 105 1.01 9.40 13.10
N GLU A 106 2.07 10.00 12.56
CA GLU A 106 3.13 9.29 11.83
C GLU A 106 3.74 8.16 12.66
N LYS A 107 4.02 8.39 13.95
CA LYS A 107 4.55 7.36 14.86
C LYS A 107 3.64 6.15 15.10
N ASP A 108 2.33 6.32 14.90
CA ASP A 108 1.32 5.28 15.15
C ASP A 108 0.78 4.67 13.83
N GLU A 109 1.29 5.14 12.68
CA GLU A 109 0.87 4.68 11.38
C GLU A 109 1.35 3.23 11.15
N ASN A 110 0.45 2.42 10.59
CA ASN A 110 0.67 1.00 10.31
C ASN A 110 0.13 0.58 8.94
N LEU A 111 -0.23 1.55 8.09
CA LEU A 111 -0.52 1.33 6.67
C LEU A 111 0.76 1.22 5.82
N TYR A 112 1.95 1.17 6.40
CA TYR A 112 3.22 0.85 5.71
C TYR A 112 4.24 0.41 6.74
N HIS A 113 5.39 -0.11 6.27
CA HIS A 113 6.53 -0.36 7.13
C HIS A 113 7.04 0.97 7.70
N ASN A 114 6.91 1.13 9.02
CA ASN A 114 7.23 2.37 9.71
C ASN A 114 8.49 2.17 10.57
N ASP A 115 9.61 2.03 9.89
CA ASP A 115 10.92 1.76 10.47
C ASP A 115 11.52 3.00 11.14
N GLU A 116 11.20 4.21 10.67
CA GLU A 116 11.60 5.48 11.30
C GLU A 116 11.16 5.59 12.76
N HIS A 117 10.00 5.01 13.10
CA HIS A 117 9.45 5.02 14.46
C HIS A 117 9.59 3.68 15.16
N CYS A 118 10.41 2.77 14.63
CA CYS A 118 10.63 1.46 15.23
C CYS A 118 12.07 0.94 15.11
N PRO A 119 12.94 1.18 16.12
CA PRO A 119 14.37 0.85 16.06
C PRO A 119 14.67 -0.61 15.69
N ARG A 120 13.90 -1.57 16.26
CA ARG A 120 14.08 -2.99 15.91
C ARG A 120 13.72 -3.27 14.45
N LEU A 121 12.63 -2.67 13.94
CA LEU A 121 12.24 -2.85 12.54
C LEU A 121 13.29 -2.26 11.61
N TRP A 122 13.77 -1.04 11.89
CA TRP A 122 14.86 -0.42 11.14
C TRP A 122 16.11 -1.31 11.09
N LEU A 123 16.57 -1.81 12.24
CA LEU A 123 17.74 -2.68 12.30
C LEU A 123 17.56 -3.96 11.46
N LYS A 124 16.39 -4.60 11.57
CA LYS A 124 16.06 -5.81 10.81
C LYS A 124 15.96 -5.54 9.31
N TRP A 125 15.36 -4.42 8.94
CA TRP A 125 15.26 -3.95 7.57
C TRP A 125 16.65 -3.73 6.95
N GLU A 126 17.52 -2.98 7.64
CA GLU A 126 18.90 -2.74 7.21
C GLU A 126 19.69 -4.05 7.04
N GLN A 127 19.58 -4.98 7.99
CA GLN A 127 20.22 -6.29 7.89
C GLN A 127 19.76 -7.08 6.67
N ALA A 128 18.46 -7.06 6.36
CA ALA A 128 17.90 -7.72 5.19
C ALA A 128 18.44 -7.09 3.90
N TRP A 129 18.42 -5.77 3.79
CA TRP A 129 18.88 -5.06 2.59
C TRP A 129 20.39 -5.16 2.36
N VAL A 130 21.21 -5.15 3.41
CA VAL A 130 22.65 -5.43 3.30
C VAL A 130 22.89 -6.83 2.73
N THR A 131 22.08 -7.81 3.14
CA THR A 131 22.19 -9.19 2.65
C THR A 131 21.77 -9.28 1.19
N ILE A 132 20.64 -8.69 0.81
CA ILE A 132 20.14 -8.64 -0.57
C ILE A 132 21.15 -7.97 -1.50
N GLN A 133 21.69 -6.82 -1.11
CA GLN A 133 22.63 -6.06 -1.94
C GLN A 133 23.97 -6.78 -2.15
N LYS A 134 24.36 -7.66 -1.21
CA LYS A 134 25.59 -8.49 -1.30
C LYS A 134 25.35 -9.83 -2.00
N ALA A 135 24.10 -10.25 -2.15
CA ALA A 135 23.79 -11.53 -2.77
C ALA A 135 24.23 -11.54 -4.24
N THR A 136 25.00 -12.56 -4.62
CA THR A 136 25.28 -12.82 -6.04
C THR A 136 24.12 -13.61 -6.61
N THR A 137 23.55 -13.08 -7.67
CA THR A 137 22.41 -13.68 -8.36
C THR A 137 22.89 -14.61 -9.48
N SER A 138 22.01 -15.46 -9.99
CA SER A 138 22.35 -16.51 -10.96
C SER A 138 22.86 -15.99 -12.31
N ASP A 139 22.59 -14.73 -12.65
CA ASP A 139 23.10 -14.06 -13.86
C ASP A 139 24.49 -13.42 -13.65
N GLY A 140 25.08 -13.56 -12.46
CA GLY A 140 26.41 -13.07 -12.13
C GLY A 140 26.50 -11.56 -11.89
N MET A 141 25.39 -10.82 -11.98
CA MET A 141 25.36 -9.39 -11.69
C MET A 141 25.14 -9.15 -10.20
N ASN A 142 25.87 -8.20 -9.63
CA ASN A 142 25.56 -7.68 -8.30
C ASN A 142 24.40 -6.68 -8.36
N TRP A 143 23.81 -6.38 -7.20
CA TRP A 143 22.63 -5.51 -7.12
C TRP A 143 22.85 -4.13 -7.76
N ARG A 144 24.04 -3.53 -7.63
CA ARG A 144 24.33 -2.20 -8.20
C ARG A 144 24.43 -2.25 -9.73
N GLU A 145 25.09 -3.27 -10.27
CA GLU A 145 25.28 -3.45 -11.73
C GLU A 145 23.95 -3.47 -12.50
N ARG A 146 22.88 -3.97 -11.87
CA ARG A 146 21.54 -3.98 -12.46
C ARG A 146 21.00 -2.61 -12.84
N PHE A 147 21.37 -1.58 -12.07
CA PHE A 147 20.85 -0.22 -12.24
C PHE A 147 21.83 0.72 -12.96
N GLN A 148 23.11 0.35 -13.07
CA GLN A 148 24.18 1.23 -13.57
C GLN A 148 23.86 1.85 -14.93
N ASP A 149 23.41 1.03 -15.89
CA ASP A 149 23.09 1.52 -17.24
C ASP A 149 21.89 2.49 -17.23
N MET A 150 20.86 2.22 -16.43
CA MET A 150 19.70 3.10 -16.31
C MET A 150 20.09 4.41 -15.62
N GLN A 151 20.94 4.33 -14.59
CA GLN A 151 21.49 5.51 -13.91
C GLN A 151 22.31 6.36 -14.88
N ALA A 152 23.18 5.75 -15.67
CA ALA A 152 23.99 6.46 -16.67
C ALA A 152 23.14 7.09 -17.77
N ALA A 153 22.10 6.40 -18.24
CA ALA A 153 21.16 6.94 -19.23
C ALA A 153 20.37 8.13 -18.67
N MET A 154 19.84 8.02 -17.45
CA MET A 154 19.10 9.11 -16.81
C MET A 154 20.01 10.30 -16.47
N ALA A 155 21.24 10.05 -16.03
CA ALA A 155 22.21 11.11 -15.77
C ALA A 155 22.53 11.93 -17.04
N ARG A 156 22.67 11.26 -18.20
CA ARG A 156 22.84 11.95 -19.49
C ARG A 156 21.61 12.77 -19.88
N GLU A 157 20.41 12.20 -19.72
CA GLU A 157 19.13 12.89 -20.03
C GLU A 157 18.94 14.15 -19.18
N LEU A 158 19.36 14.08 -17.91
CA LEU A 158 19.29 15.19 -16.95
C LEU A 158 20.50 16.14 -17.02
N GLU A 159 21.44 15.92 -17.95
CA GLU A 159 22.69 16.67 -18.07
C GLU A 159 23.49 16.75 -16.75
N LEU A 160 23.46 15.67 -15.96
CA LEU A 160 24.14 15.60 -14.67
C LEU A 160 25.62 15.26 -14.84
N ASN A 161 26.49 16.08 -14.26
CA ASN A 161 27.91 15.79 -14.17
C ASN A 161 28.17 14.87 -12.96
N LEU A 162 28.26 13.56 -13.21
CA LEU A 162 28.53 12.56 -12.17
C LEU A 162 29.94 12.65 -11.57
N ASP A 163 30.86 13.37 -12.23
CA ASP A 163 32.24 13.56 -11.78
C ASP A 163 32.41 14.81 -10.89
N ASP A 164 31.35 15.59 -10.65
CA ASP A 164 31.37 16.78 -9.79
C ASP A 164 31.08 16.43 -8.31
N PRO A 165 32.06 16.53 -7.38
CA PRO A 165 31.87 16.23 -5.96
C PRO A 165 30.91 17.20 -5.25
N GLY A 166 30.78 18.44 -5.75
CA GLY A 166 29.87 19.44 -5.18
C GLY A 166 28.40 19.13 -5.42
N PHE A 167 28.09 18.38 -6.49
CA PHE A 167 26.75 17.90 -6.81
C PHE A 167 26.31 16.72 -5.92
N LEU A 168 27.25 15.86 -5.50
CA LEU A 168 26.99 14.72 -4.61
C LEU A 168 26.61 15.13 -3.17
N LEU A 169 27.03 16.31 -2.73
CA LEU A 169 26.90 16.79 -1.34
C LEU A 169 25.87 17.92 -1.16
N SER A 170 25.30 18.45 -2.24
CA SER A 170 24.28 19.49 -2.21
C SER A 170 22.91 18.93 -1.78
N MET A 171 22.79 18.50 -0.52
CA MET A 171 21.50 18.32 0.13
C MET A 171 20.96 19.63 0.72
N ASP A 172 21.83 20.62 0.92
CA ASP A 172 21.48 21.91 1.53
C ASP A 172 21.47 23.03 0.48
N GLY A 173 20.31 23.21 -0.14
CA GLY A 173 19.96 24.34 -0.99
C GLY A 173 18.46 24.35 -1.30
N PRO A 174 17.87 25.47 -1.75
CA PRO A 174 16.45 25.53 -2.13
C PRO A 174 16.12 24.71 -3.41
N GLY A 175 17.06 23.88 -3.89
CA GLY A 175 16.90 23.00 -5.04
C GLY A 175 16.64 21.55 -4.62
N PHE A 176 15.83 20.84 -5.40
CA PHE A 176 15.62 19.42 -5.25
C PHE A 176 16.93 18.64 -5.53
N PRO A 177 17.35 17.70 -4.67
CA PRO A 177 18.59 16.95 -4.86
C PRO A 177 18.38 15.92 -5.97
N TRP A 178 18.57 16.33 -7.24
CA TRP A 178 18.34 15.49 -8.43
C TRP A 178 19.09 14.15 -8.41
N ILE A 179 20.21 14.08 -7.67
CA ILE A 179 20.92 12.83 -7.40
C ILE A 179 20.04 11.76 -6.74
N THR A 180 19.01 12.16 -5.98
CA THR A 180 18.06 11.22 -5.36
C THR A 180 17.25 10.45 -6.39
N VAL A 181 17.00 11.02 -7.58
CA VAL A 181 16.34 10.32 -8.70
C VAL A 181 17.22 9.20 -9.24
N LEU A 182 18.54 9.30 -9.11
CA LEU A 182 19.45 8.23 -9.52
C LEU A 182 19.52 7.10 -8.50
N ARG A 183 18.86 7.18 -7.34
CA ARG A 183 18.75 6.02 -6.43
C ARG A 183 17.92 4.92 -7.12
N PRO A 184 18.33 3.64 -7.06
CA PRO A 184 17.70 2.53 -7.79
C PRO A 184 16.16 2.50 -7.79
N SER A 185 15.51 2.59 -6.61
CA SER A 185 14.05 2.61 -6.49
C SER A 185 13.43 3.89 -7.06
N ASN A 186 13.97 5.06 -6.72
CA ASN A 186 13.48 6.35 -7.22
C ASN A 186 13.60 6.47 -8.74
N LEU A 187 14.66 5.90 -9.32
CA LEU A 187 14.89 5.86 -10.76
C LEU A 187 13.81 5.03 -11.45
N GLN A 188 13.55 3.84 -10.90
CA GLN A 188 12.48 2.96 -11.37
C GLN A 188 11.13 3.68 -11.34
N ASP A 189 10.78 4.31 -10.21
CA ASP A 189 9.52 5.02 -10.04
C ASP A 189 9.37 6.20 -11.00
N THR A 190 10.45 6.96 -11.19
CA THR A 190 10.45 8.13 -12.08
C THR A 190 10.19 7.72 -13.54
N LEU A 191 10.93 6.73 -14.03
CA LEU A 191 10.82 6.25 -15.40
C LEU A 191 9.47 5.58 -15.66
N GLU A 192 9.00 4.76 -14.72
CA GLU A 192 7.71 4.07 -14.86
C GLU A 192 6.53 5.05 -14.78
N CYS A 193 6.60 6.04 -13.89
CA CYS A 193 5.60 7.10 -13.82
C CYS A 193 5.55 7.90 -15.14
N GLY A 194 6.70 8.32 -15.68
CA GLY A 194 6.76 9.03 -16.95
C GLY A 194 6.20 8.21 -18.11
N ARG A 195 6.62 6.95 -18.23
CA ARG A 195 6.11 6.00 -19.24
C ARG A 195 4.58 5.85 -19.14
N CYS A 196 4.04 5.71 -17.93
CA CYS A 196 2.60 5.63 -17.70
C CYS A 196 1.85 6.90 -18.12
N HIS A 197 2.52 8.04 -18.24
CA HIS A 197 1.95 9.31 -18.72
C HIS A 197 2.33 9.63 -20.18
N GLY A 198 2.91 8.68 -20.90
CA GLY A 198 3.25 8.80 -22.32
C GLY A 198 4.59 9.47 -22.60
N ASP A 199 5.45 9.62 -21.59
CA ASP A 199 6.81 10.12 -21.83
C ASP A 199 7.67 9.03 -22.48
N ALA A 200 8.60 9.48 -23.31
CA ALA A 200 9.62 8.60 -23.86
C ALA A 200 10.59 8.16 -22.77
N LEU A 201 11.07 6.92 -22.85
CA LEU A 201 12.19 6.48 -22.03
C LEU A 201 13.50 7.11 -22.54
N PRO A 202 14.46 7.43 -21.66
CA PRO A 202 15.79 7.88 -22.06
C PRO A 202 16.45 6.91 -23.04
N ALA A 203 17.27 7.44 -23.95
CA ALA A 203 17.98 6.65 -24.94
C ALA A 203 18.82 5.54 -24.29
N GLY A 204 18.62 4.30 -24.73
CA GLY A 204 19.30 3.12 -24.20
C GLY A 204 18.56 2.38 -23.07
N ILE A 205 17.39 2.87 -22.64
CA ILE A 205 16.50 2.15 -21.72
C ILE A 205 15.33 1.56 -22.51
N SER A 206 15.22 0.23 -22.53
CA SER A 206 14.05 -0.46 -23.11
C SER A 206 12.99 -0.73 -22.06
N VAL A 207 11.74 -0.98 -22.49
CA VAL A 207 10.64 -1.34 -21.59
C VAL A 207 10.95 -2.67 -20.88
N GLU A 208 11.55 -3.62 -21.58
CA GLU A 208 11.92 -4.92 -21.03
C GLU A 208 12.93 -4.78 -19.89
N LYS A 209 13.90 -3.87 -20.04
CA LYS A 209 14.88 -3.57 -18.97
C LYS A 209 14.20 -2.95 -17.76
N LEU A 210 13.32 -1.96 -17.98
CA LEU A 210 12.57 -1.31 -16.91
C LEU A 210 11.67 -2.31 -16.16
N THR A 211 11.01 -3.22 -16.88
CA THR A 211 10.21 -4.30 -16.30
C THR A 211 11.06 -5.28 -15.51
N ALA A 212 12.19 -5.73 -16.06
CA ALA A 212 13.08 -6.66 -15.36
C ALA A 212 13.57 -6.09 -14.02
N VAL A 213 13.98 -4.81 -14.00
CA VAL A 213 14.39 -4.12 -12.78
C VAL A 213 13.24 -4.02 -11.77
N ARG A 214 12.02 -3.69 -12.22
CA ARG A 214 10.81 -3.66 -11.38
C ARG A 214 10.54 -5.02 -10.72
N THR A 215 10.62 -6.11 -11.49
CA THR A 215 10.43 -7.47 -11.00
C THR A 215 11.50 -7.86 -9.98
N HIS A 216 12.76 -7.46 -10.19
CA HIS A 216 13.82 -7.67 -9.20
C HIS A 216 13.54 -6.94 -7.88
N LEU A 217 13.18 -5.65 -7.94
CA LEU A 217 12.81 -4.88 -6.76
C LEU A 217 11.62 -5.49 -6.01
N ALA A 218 10.59 -5.95 -6.72
CA ALA A 218 9.44 -6.60 -6.10
C ALA A 218 9.83 -7.89 -5.36
N ARG A 219 10.71 -8.70 -5.94
CA ARG A 219 11.25 -9.91 -5.30
C ARG A 219 12.10 -9.58 -4.07
N ASP A 220 12.97 -8.60 -4.16
CA ASP A 220 13.81 -8.15 -3.05
C ASP A 220 12.92 -7.69 -1.87
N TYR A 221 11.88 -6.90 -2.14
CA TYR A 221 10.88 -6.50 -1.15
C TYR A 221 10.15 -7.70 -0.53
N ALA A 222 9.65 -8.61 -1.36
CA ALA A 222 8.93 -9.79 -0.91
C ALA A 222 9.80 -10.68 0.00
N VAL A 223 11.08 -10.87 -0.35
CA VAL A 223 12.05 -11.63 0.45
C VAL A 223 12.30 -10.96 1.80
N THR A 224 12.46 -9.63 1.84
CA THR A 224 12.63 -8.90 3.11
C THR A 224 11.46 -9.14 4.07
N PHE A 225 10.24 -9.16 3.57
CA PHE A 225 9.04 -9.45 4.37
C PHE A 225 8.83 -10.93 4.71
N GLN A 226 9.69 -11.85 4.26
CA GLN A 226 9.65 -13.24 4.74
C GLN A 226 10.23 -13.39 6.15
N ASP A 227 11.08 -12.45 6.59
CA ASP A 227 11.48 -12.37 7.99
C ASP A 227 10.26 -12.02 8.86
N ARG A 228 10.01 -12.85 9.87
CA ARG A 228 8.81 -12.72 10.72
C ARG A 228 8.82 -11.43 11.53
N ASP A 229 9.97 -10.98 12.01
CA ASP A 229 10.06 -9.72 12.76
C ASP A 229 9.75 -8.55 11.84
N VAL A 230 10.34 -8.53 10.64
CA VAL A 230 10.08 -7.47 9.66
C VAL A 230 8.60 -7.41 9.30
N LEU A 231 7.99 -8.55 8.96
CA LEU A 231 6.58 -8.61 8.58
C LEU A 231 5.64 -8.15 9.71
N GLN A 232 5.81 -8.71 10.92
CA GLN A 232 4.93 -8.43 12.05
C GLN A 232 5.06 -6.98 12.54
N LEU A 233 6.28 -6.46 12.65
CA LEU A 233 6.50 -5.07 13.07
C LEU A 233 6.06 -4.07 11.99
N SER A 234 6.09 -4.45 10.71
CA SER A 234 5.63 -3.56 9.63
C SER A 234 4.12 -3.51 9.52
N ILE A 235 3.47 -4.66 9.24
CA ILE A 235 2.06 -4.71 8.82
C ILE A 235 1.19 -5.50 9.81
N GLY A 236 1.77 -6.11 10.84
CA GLY A 236 1.05 -7.01 11.73
C GLY A 236 -0.09 -6.36 12.52
N ARG A 237 0.05 -5.07 12.86
CA ARG A 237 -1.02 -4.28 13.48
C ARG A 237 -2.19 -4.05 12.51
N LEU A 238 -1.92 -3.81 11.22
CA LEU A 238 -2.97 -3.70 10.20
C LEU A 238 -3.67 -5.04 9.97
N VAL A 239 -2.91 -6.14 9.90
CA VAL A 239 -3.49 -7.50 9.79
C VAL A 239 -4.41 -7.79 10.98
N ARG A 240 -4.01 -7.39 12.18
CA ARG A 240 -4.85 -7.47 13.37
C ARG A 240 -6.14 -6.66 13.23
N GLU A 241 -6.06 -5.41 12.78
CA GLU A 241 -7.24 -4.56 12.56
C GLU A 241 -8.23 -5.19 11.57
N LEU A 242 -7.74 -5.72 10.45
CA LEU A 242 -8.57 -6.42 9.45
C LEU A 242 -9.23 -7.65 10.06
N LYS A 243 -8.46 -8.46 10.78
CA LYS A 243 -8.94 -9.67 11.48
C LYS A 243 -10.01 -9.33 12.52
N GLU A 244 -9.78 -8.31 13.34
CA GLU A 244 -10.69 -7.88 14.39
C GLU A 244 -11.98 -7.28 13.82
N ALA A 245 -11.92 -6.52 12.73
CA ALA A 245 -13.11 -6.00 12.06
C ALA A 245 -14.02 -7.13 11.55
N LEU A 246 -13.44 -8.19 10.97
CA LEU A 246 -14.19 -9.36 10.51
C LEU A 246 -14.75 -10.17 11.70
N LEU A 247 -13.94 -10.41 12.73
CA LEU A 247 -14.36 -11.10 13.96
C LEU A 247 -15.52 -10.39 14.64
N ASP A 248 -15.41 -9.07 14.78
CA ASP A 248 -16.44 -8.24 15.37
C ASP A 248 -17.75 -8.37 14.57
N ARG A 249 -17.68 -8.33 13.23
CA ARG A 249 -18.86 -8.51 12.37
C ARG A 249 -19.54 -9.87 12.55
N VAL A 250 -18.76 -10.94 12.66
CA VAL A 250 -19.26 -12.31 12.90
C VAL A 250 -19.89 -12.42 14.30
N ASN A 251 -19.22 -11.91 15.33
CA ASN A 251 -19.63 -12.07 16.73
C ASN A 251 -20.90 -11.27 17.08
N THR A 252 -21.16 -10.17 16.38
CA THR A 252 -22.31 -9.31 16.67
C THR A 252 -23.41 -9.41 15.61
N GLU A 253 -23.32 -10.38 14.71
CA GLU A 253 -24.32 -10.57 13.64
C GLU A 253 -25.75 -10.61 14.19
N ALA A 254 -25.94 -11.32 15.30
CA ALA A 254 -27.24 -11.46 15.98
C ALA A 254 -27.76 -10.18 16.66
N GLN A 255 -26.91 -9.16 16.85
CA GLN A 255 -27.26 -7.97 17.63
C GLN A 255 -28.00 -6.89 16.82
N SER A 256 -28.16 -7.06 15.51
CA SER A 256 -28.95 -6.18 14.61
C SER A 256 -28.69 -4.67 14.83
N THR A 257 -27.46 -4.26 15.15
CA THR A 257 -27.13 -2.85 15.34
C THR A 257 -26.69 -2.24 14.01
N SER A 258 -27.35 -1.15 13.59
CA SER A 258 -27.18 -0.48 12.29
C SER A 258 -25.97 0.45 12.21
N ASP A 259 -25.18 0.56 13.28
CA ASP A 259 -24.17 1.61 13.41
C ASP A 259 -22.77 1.13 12.99
N ARG A 260 -22.69 0.01 12.26
CA ARG A 260 -21.41 -0.58 11.84
C ARG A 260 -21.22 -0.46 10.34
N PRO A 261 -20.04 0.03 9.89
CA PRO A 261 -19.69 0.08 8.49
C PRO A 261 -19.81 -1.29 7.81
N SER A 262 -20.37 -1.28 6.61
CA SER A 262 -20.37 -2.45 5.71
C SER A 262 -19.12 -2.49 4.83
N LEU A 263 -18.43 -1.36 4.67
CA LEU A 263 -17.23 -1.20 3.87
C LEU A 263 -16.15 -0.47 4.69
N PHE A 264 -14.99 -1.10 4.81
CA PHE A 264 -13.79 -0.49 5.36
C PHE A 264 -12.82 -0.20 4.23
N LEU A 265 -12.46 1.06 4.05
CA LEU A 265 -11.52 1.53 3.03
C LEU A 265 -10.22 1.97 3.69
N TYR A 266 -9.11 1.40 3.23
CA TYR A 266 -7.76 1.74 3.67
C TYR A 266 -6.96 2.25 2.48
N SER A 267 -6.71 3.56 2.40
CA SER A 267 -5.87 4.14 1.33
C SER A 267 -4.43 4.27 1.80
N GLY A 268 -3.61 3.30 1.39
CA GLY A 268 -2.18 3.23 1.69
C GLY A 268 -1.30 3.36 0.46
N HIS A 269 -0.28 2.51 0.41
CA HIS A 269 0.85 2.52 -0.50
C HIS A 269 1.04 1.13 -1.13
N ASP A 270 1.87 1.05 -2.16
CA ASP A 270 2.49 -0.21 -2.56
C ASP A 270 3.22 -0.88 -1.39
N ALA A 271 3.87 -0.09 -0.53
CA ALA A 271 4.44 -0.49 0.75
C ALA A 271 3.43 -1.02 1.78
N THR A 272 2.12 -0.92 1.54
CA THR A 272 1.06 -1.64 2.27
C THR A 272 0.76 -2.98 1.59
N ILE A 273 0.57 -2.93 0.28
CA ILE A 273 0.06 -4.02 -0.55
C ILE A 273 1.09 -5.15 -0.66
N MET A 274 2.37 -4.83 -0.84
CA MET A 274 3.47 -5.79 -0.89
C MET A 274 3.59 -6.64 0.39
N PRO A 275 3.75 -6.07 1.61
CA PRO A 275 3.80 -6.89 2.82
C PRO A 275 2.48 -7.59 3.14
N LEU A 276 1.31 -7.01 2.81
CA LEU A 276 0.03 -7.71 2.95
C LEU A 276 -0.03 -8.98 2.08
N SER A 277 0.54 -8.95 0.87
CA SER A 277 0.63 -10.15 0.02
C SER A 277 1.42 -11.27 0.70
N VAL A 278 2.52 -10.93 1.38
CA VAL A 278 3.33 -11.88 2.14
C VAL A 278 2.58 -12.38 3.38
N ALA A 279 1.86 -11.50 4.09
CA ALA A 279 1.02 -11.86 5.22
C ALA A 279 -0.09 -12.86 4.86
N LEU A 280 -0.68 -12.70 3.67
CA LEU A 280 -1.69 -13.63 3.12
C LEU A 280 -1.10 -14.94 2.57
N GLY A 281 0.23 -15.11 2.64
CA GLY A 281 0.92 -16.29 2.12
C GLY A 281 1.09 -16.31 0.60
N LEU A 282 0.83 -15.21 -0.09
CA LEU A 282 0.98 -15.05 -1.53
C LEU A 282 1.95 -13.90 -1.85
N PRO A 283 3.26 -14.06 -1.58
CA PRO A 283 4.23 -13.03 -1.89
C PRO A 283 4.24 -12.76 -3.40
N TRP A 284 3.86 -11.55 -3.81
CA TRP A 284 3.88 -11.20 -5.21
C TRP A 284 5.28 -10.90 -5.71
N THR A 285 5.55 -11.37 -6.93
CA THR A 285 6.84 -11.18 -7.60
C THR A 285 6.83 -9.98 -8.54
N GLU A 286 5.69 -9.31 -8.68
CA GLU A 286 5.53 -8.11 -9.49
C GLU A 286 5.03 -6.97 -8.62
N TRP A 287 5.53 -5.76 -8.88
CA TRP A 287 5.16 -4.59 -8.10
C TRP A 287 3.75 -4.13 -8.48
N PRO A 288 2.86 -3.86 -7.50
CA PRO A 288 1.47 -3.48 -7.76
C PRO A 288 1.38 -2.25 -8.67
N GLY A 289 0.43 -2.27 -9.60
CA GLY A 289 0.10 -1.11 -10.43
C GLY A 289 -0.50 0.03 -9.60
N TYR A 290 -0.64 1.20 -10.22
CA TYR A 290 -1.41 2.29 -9.60
C TYR A 290 -2.85 1.86 -9.37
N THR A 291 -3.44 2.28 -8.25
CA THR A 291 -4.80 1.90 -7.81
C THR A 291 -5.02 0.39 -7.63
N SER A 292 -3.93 -0.38 -7.46
CA SER A 292 -4.07 -1.79 -7.07
C SER A 292 -4.73 -1.91 -5.71
N SER A 293 -5.48 -2.99 -5.50
CA SER A 293 -6.25 -3.19 -4.27
C SER A 293 -6.32 -4.65 -3.87
N ILE A 294 -6.25 -4.89 -2.56
CA ILE A 294 -6.66 -6.15 -1.93
C ILE A 294 -8.05 -5.94 -1.36
N CYS A 295 -9.01 -6.77 -1.77
CA CYS A 295 -10.35 -6.80 -1.18
C CYS A 295 -10.52 -8.09 -0.40
N VAL A 296 -10.94 -7.99 0.88
CA VAL A 296 -11.28 -9.13 1.72
C VAL A 296 -12.78 -9.08 1.98
N GLU A 297 -13.49 -10.09 1.51
CA GLU A 297 -14.94 -10.16 1.60
C GLU A 297 -15.36 -11.21 2.62
N LEU A 298 -16.33 -10.85 3.46
CA LEU A 298 -16.96 -11.76 4.41
C LEU A 298 -18.36 -12.13 3.94
N TRP A 299 -18.60 -13.42 3.74
CA TRP A 299 -19.85 -13.98 3.26
C TRP A 299 -20.49 -14.85 4.32
N ARG A 300 -21.82 -14.86 4.34
CA ARG A 300 -22.60 -15.82 5.12
C ARG A 300 -23.10 -16.94 4.21
N GLY A 301 -22.94 -18.19 4.65
CA GLY A 301 -23.45 -19.35 3.91
C GLY A 301 -24.97 -19.29 3.72
N ALA A 302 -25.44 -19.75 2.56
CA ALA A 302 -26.86 -19.71 2.19
C ALA A 302 -27.74 -20.73 2.96
N ASP A 303 -27.14 -21.77 3.54
CA ASP A 303 -27.86 -23.01 3.89
C ASP A 303 -28.28 -23.12 5.37
N GLY A 304 -28.26 -22.03 6.14
CA GLY A 304 -28.73 -22.05 7.53
C GLY A 304 -27.86 -22.84 8.52
N GLU A 305 -26.72 -23.40 8.09
CA GLU A 305 -25.75 -24.09 8.95
C GLU A 305 -24.85 -23.15 9.78
N GLY A 306 -25.03 -21.82 9.69
CA GLY A 306 -24.36 -20.87 10.58
C GLY A 306 -22.86 -20.65 10.32
N GLY A 307 -22.41 -20.82 9.07
CA GLY A 307 -21.01 -20.64 8.67
C GLY A 307 -20.71 -19.31 7.98
N HIS A 308 -19.50 -18.79 8.19
CA HIS A 308 -18.94 -17.65 7.48
C HIS A 308 -17.82 -18.11 6.54
N ALA A 309 -17.76 -17.52 5.36
CA ALA A 309 -16.72 -17.74 4.36
C ALA A 309 -15.99 -16.43 4.06
N VAL A 310 -14.71 -16.53 3.71
CA VAL A 310 -13.89 -15.40 3.30
C VAL A 310 -13.39 -15.62 1.88
N ARG A 311 -13.46 -14.57 1.08
CA ARG A 311 -12.88 -14.52 -0.27
C ARG A 311 -11.94 -13.33 -0.35
N VAL A 312 -10.81 -13.50 -1.02
CA VAL A 312 -9.83 -12.43 -1.24
C VAL A 312 -9.65 -12.18 -2.72
N LEU A 313 -9.67 -10.91 -3.11
CA LEU A 313 -9.44 -10.46 -4.48
C LEU A 313 -8.19 -9.59 -4.51
N PHE A 314 -7.39 -9.74 -5.55
CA PHE A 314 -6.34 -8.80 -5.93
C PHE A 314 -6.67 -8.21 -7.28
N ASP A 315 -6.77 -6.88 -7.36
CA ASP A 315 -7.12 -6.16 -8.59
C ASP A 315 -8.40 -6.66 -9.27
N ARG A 316 -9.38 -7.03 -8.43
CA ARG A 316 -10.72 -7.55 -8.79
C ARG A 316 -10.72 -9.01 -9.25
N GLU A 317 -9.58 -9.70 -9.18
CA GLU A 317 -9.46 -11.12 -9.50
C GLU A 317 -9.34 -11.95 -8.23
N GLU A 318 -10.11 -13.04 -8.15
CA GLU A 318 -10.05 -13.96 -7.01
C GLU A 318 -8.68 -14.65 -6.92
N VAL A 319 -8.05 -14.57 -5.74
CA VAL A 319 -6.78 -15.23 -5.45
C VAL A 319 -6.99 -16.45 -4.57
N ALA A 320 -6.18 -17.50 -4.79
CA ALA A 320 -6.23 -18.70 -3.98
C ALA A 320 -5.16 -18.64 -2.88
N LEU A 321 -5.56 -18.57 -1.61
CA LEU A 321 -4.62 -18.46 -0.48
C LEU A 321 -4.22 -19.84 0.06
N PRO A 322 -2.96 -20.03 0.49
CA PRO A 322 -2.57 -21.21 1.25
C PRO A 322 -3.22 -21.17 2.64
N ILE A 323 -3.78 -22.29 3.10
CA ILE A 323 -4.47 -22.37 4.41
C ILE A 323 -3.44 -22.53 5.54
N SER A 324 -2.31 -23.13 5.22
CA SER A 324 -1.25 -23.47 6.16
C SER A 324 0.11 -23.26 5.52
N ARG A 325 1.10 -22.95 6.35
CA ARG A 325 2.50 -22.80 5.89
C ARG A 325 3.16 -24.12 5.50
N ASP A 326 2.55 -25.26 5.81
CA ASP A 326 3.08 -26.61 5.54
C ASP A 326 2.65 -27.20 4.18
N GLY A 327 1.97 -26.42 3.33
CA GLY A 327 1.71 -26.80 1.94
C GLY A 327 0.33 -27.40 1.66
N SER A 328 -0.69 -27.01 2.42
CA SER A 328 -2.08 -27.26 2.02
C SER A 328 -2.38 -26.67 0.63
N ALA A 329 -3.26 -27.33 -0.11
CA ALA A 329 -3.70 -26.83 -1.42
C ALA A 329 -4.39 -25.47 -1.25
N PRO A 330 -4.02 -24.44 -2.04
CA PRO A 330 -4.59 -23.12 -1.90
C PRO A 330 -6.08 -23.11 -2.28
N LYS A 331 -6.88 -22.30 -1.57
CA LYS A 331 -8.33 -22.17 -1.78
C LYS A 331 -8.70 -20.73 -2.13
N LYS A 332 -9.66 -20.58 -3.07
CA LYS A 332 -10.24 -19.27 -3.41
C LYS A 332 -11.31 -18.81 -2.41
N VAL A 333 -12.02 -19.76 -1.80
CA VAL A 333 -13.03 -19.52 -0.77
C VAL A 333 -12.59 -20.28 0.47
N LEU A 334 -12.35 -19.55 1.55
CA LEU A 334 -11.90 -20.04 2.84
C LEU A 334 -13.08 -20.08 3.79
N SER A 335 -13.12 -21.04 4.71
CA SER A 335 -13.91 -20.85 5.92
C SER A 335 -13.34 -19.69 6.73
N PHE A 336 -14.17 -19.05 7.55
CA PHE A 336 -13.71 -17.96 8.40
C PHE A 336 -12.57 -18.39 9.33
N HIS A 337 -12.61 -19.62 9.85
CA HIS A 337 -11.54 -20.16 10.70
C HIS A 337 -10.20 -20.27 9.95
N GLU A 338 -10.20 -20.80 8.72
CA GLU A 338 -9.00 -20.90 7.89
C GLU A 338 -8.39 -19.51 7.60
N PHE A 339 -9.23 -18.49 7.36
CA PHE A 339 -8.74 -17.13 7.19
C PHE A 339 -8.12 -16.56 8.48
N LEU A 340 -8.69 -16.86 9.64
CA LEU A 340 -8.11 -16.44 10.92
C LEU A 340 -6.74 -17.08 11.15
N GLU A 341 -6.55 -18.35 10.77
CA GLU A 341 -5.24 -19.01 10.85
C GLU A 341 -4.19 -18.27 10.01
N ILE A 342 -4.52 -17.90 8.76
CA ILE A 342 -3.65 -17.10 7.88
C ILE A 342 -3.29 -15.76 8.53
N ALA A 343 -4.30 -15.01 9.00
CA ALA A 343 -4.09 -13.71 9.62
C ALA A 343 -3.22 -13.79 10.89
N GLU A 344 -3.32 -14.88 11.66
CA GLU A 344 -2.59 -15.05 12.92
C GLU A 344 -1.07 -15.17 12.71
N TRP A 345 -0.61 -15.58 11.53
CA TRP A 345 0.83 -15.72 11.25
C TRP A 345 1.60 -14.40 11.43
N SER A 346 0.97 -13.31 10.99
CA SER A 346 1.56 -11.97 10.98
C SER A 346 0.85 -10.97 11.89
N SER A 347 -0.34 -11.28 12.41
CA SER A 347 -1.05 -10.44 13.38
C SER A 347 -0.15 -10.06 14.56
N LEU A 348 -0.20 -8.79 14.97
CA LEU A 348 0.57 -8.28 16.10
C LEU A 348 -0.28 -7.34 16.96
N SER A 349 -0.25 -7.53 18.28
CA SER A 349 -0.95 -6.66 19.21
C SER A 349 -0.22 -5.32 19.40
N GLU A 350 -0.92 -4.28 19.86
CA GLU A 350 -0.27 -2.98 20.16
C GLU A 350 0.74 -3.11 21.30
N THR A 351 0.46 -3.98 22.29
CA THR A 351 1.35 -4.26 23.40
C THR A 351 2.62 -4.99 22.94
N ASP A 352 2.48 -6.02 22.09
CA ASP A 352 3.63 -6.75 21.56
C ASP A 352 4.45 -5.87 20.61
N PHE A 353 3.79 -5.05 19.78
CA PHE A 353 4.46 -4.06 18.96
C PHE A 353 5.29 -3.11 19.82
N SER A 354 4.67 -2.45 20.80
CA SER A 354 5.36 -1.49 21.67
C SER A 354 6.54 -2.12 22.40
N SER A 355 6.38 -3.34 22.91
CA SER A 355 7.45 -4.08 23.59
C SER A 355 8.60 -4.42 22.65
N ARG A 356 8.32 -5.03 21.49
CA ARG A 356 9.36 -5.53 20.58
C ARG A 356 10.05 -4.40 19.83
N CYS A 357 9.33 -3.32 19.57
CA CYS A 357 9.82 -2.20 18.79
C CYS A 357 11.00 -1.48 19.46
N GLN A 358 11.00 -1.46 20.80
CA GLN A 358 12.03 -0.82 21.63
C GLN A 358 13.31 -1.64 21.78
N ASP A 359 13.28 -2.96 21.51
CA ASP A 359 14.40 -3.91 21.71
C ASP A 359 15.65 -3.68 20.80
N GLY A 360 15.79 -2.52 20.18
CA GLY A 360 16.94 -2.13 19.36
C GLY A 360 17.42 -0.69 19.56
N ALA A 361 16.84 0.04 20.52
CA ALA A 361 17.11 1.47 20.73
C ALA A 361 18.57 1.77 21.11
N GLU A 362 19.24 0.88 21.86
CA GLU A 362 20.65 1.08 22.29
C GLU A 362 21.66 1.13 21.12
N ILE A 363 21.30 0.61 19.94
CA ILE A 363 22.17 0.61 18.75
C ILE A 363 21.90 1.84 17.86
N ALA A 364 20.65 2.31 17.81
CA ALA A 364 20.24 3.43 16.96
C ALA A 364 20.86 4.78 17.38
N ASP A 365 21.06 5.00 18.70
CA ASP A 365 21.64 6.24 19.25
C ASP A 365 23.15 6.44 18.93
N THR A 366 23.79 5.50 18.23
CA THR A 366 25.24 5.57 17.92
C THR A 366 25.57 6.07 16.50
N HIS A 367 24.56 6.44 15.71
CA HIS A 367 24.72 6.85 14.31
C HIS A 367 24.00 8.16 13.93
N GLU A 368 24.08 9.19 14.80
CA GLU A 368 23.85 10.60 14.38
C GLU A 368 25.06 11.20 13.66
#